data_AF-E0XNY1-F1
#
_entry.id   AF-E0XNY1-F1
#
_cell.length_a   1.000
_cell.length_b   1.000
_cell.length_c   1.000
_cell.angle_alpha   90.00
_cell.angle_beta   90.00
_cell.angle_gamma   90.00
#
_symmetry.space_group_name_H-M   'P 1'
#
loop_
_entity.id
_entity.type
_entity.pdbx_description
1 polymer ?
#
loop_
_entity_poly.entity_id
_entity_poly.type
_entity_poly.pdbx_seq_one_letter_code
_entity_poly.pdbx_strand_id
1 'polypeptide(L)'
;METGSHARIAAAAAALLEHPQLARPPHHSDAISQLEFSPLVLPSTNHTLQADLIRLGCSSSSVDALVELYEAAEERLAELVRQSLSNTVTKLRVFVDDEGVMKRYDHALRHRLAMSYLSSADDCRRSILAEVVAAKARYSASAT
;
A
#
# COMPACT_ATOMS: atom_id res chain seq x y z
N MET A 1 11.88 7.81 -55.29
CA MET A 1 13.28 7.65 -54.82
C MET A 1 13.33 7.82 -53.28
N GLU A 2 12.67 6.95 -52.51
CA GLU A 2 12.47 7.17 -51.06
C GLU A 2 13.30 6.23 -50.16
N THR A 3 13.84 5.15 -50.71
CA THR A 3 14.64 4.13 -50.00
C THR A 3 15.97 4.64 -49.45
N GLY A 4 16.57 5.66 -50.07
CA GLY A 4 17.84 6.24 -49.63
C GLY A 4 17.75 7.07 -48.34
N SER A 5 16.58 7.62 -48.02
CA SER A 5 16.37 8.40 -46.80
C SER A 5 16.27 7.50 -45.56
N HIS A 6 15.56 6.38 -45.68
CA HIS A 6 15.35 5.42 -44.60
C HIS A 6 16.63 4.66 -44.27
N ALA A 7 17.45 4.34 -45.28
CA ALA A 7 18.76 3.73 -45.08
C ALA A 7 19.71 4.64 -44.27
N ARG A 8 19.68 5.96 -44.51
CA ARG A 8 20.50 6.93 -43.77
C ARG A 8 20.05 7.09 -42.32
N ILE A 9 18.74 7.08 -42.07
CA ILE A 9 18.19 7.17 -40.71
C ILE A 9 18.54 5.90 -39.92
N ALA A 10 18.41 4.71 -40.53
CA ALA A 10 18.80 3.45 -39.91
C ALA A 10 20.29 3.39 -39.57
N ALA A 11 21.16 3.86 -40.49
CA ALA A 11 22.60 3.92 -40.26
C ALA A 11 22.97 4.92 -39.14
N ALA A 12 22.31 6.07 -39.07
CA ALA A 12 22.53 7.05 -38.01
C ALA A 12 22.08 6.52 -36.63
N ALA A 13 20.96 5.79 -36.58
CA ALA A 13 20.49 5.15 -35.35
C ALA A 13 21.45 4.04 -34.88
N ALA A 14 21.96 3.21 -35.81
CA ALA A 14 22.95 2.19 -35.49
C ALA A 14 24.25 2.80 -34.94
N ALA A 15 24.77 3.86 -35.58
CA ALA A 15 25.96 4.57 -35.11
C ALA A 15 25.77 5.23 -33.72
N LEU A 16 24.54 5.68 -33.41
CA LEU A 16 24.23 6.24 -32.10
C LEU A 16 24.20 5.15 -31.02
N LEU A 17 23.62 3.98 -31.33
CA LEU A 17 23.54 2.83 -30.41
C LEU A 17 24.92 2.19 -30.15
N GLU A 18 25.83 2.26 -31.12
CA GLU A 18 27.22 1.82 -30.97
C GLU A 18 28.11 2.83 -30.23
N HIS A 19 27.57 4.00 -29.85
CA HIS A 19 28.35 5.04 -29.19
C HIS A 19 28.75 4.60 -27.76
N PRO A 20 30.04 4.60 -27.40
CA PRO A 20 30.54 4.09 -26.12
C PRO A 20 30.06 4.87 -24.89
N GLN A 21 29.41 6.02 -25.09
CA GLN A 21 28.74 6.76 -24.01
C GLN A 21 27.37 6.19 -23.62
N LEU A 22 26.67 5.51 -24.54
CA LEU A 22 25.43 4.78 -24.23
C LEU A 22 25.70 3.37 -23.68
N ALA A 23 26.83 2.78 -24.06
CA ALA A 23 27.31 1.51 -23.51
C ALA A 23 27.95 1.66 -22.11
N ARG A 24 28.17 2.90 -21.65
CA ARG A 24 28.68 3.15 -20.31
C ARG A 24 27.51 3.05 -19.33
N PRO A 25 27.45 2.04 -18.46
CA PRO A 25 26.49 2.07 -17.36
C PRO A 25 26.71 3.38 -16.60
N PRO A 26 25.64 4.05 -16.15
CA PRO A 26 25.79 5.26 -15.36
C PRO A 26 26.75 4.92 -14.21
N HIS A 27 27.89 5.60 -14.18
CA HIS A 27 28.77 5.58 -13.03
C HIS A 27 27.99 6.28 -11.91
N HIS A 28 27.15 5.53 -11.20
CA HIS A 28 26.64 5.91 -9.90
C HIS A 28 27.80 5.78 -8.92
N SER A 29 28.72 6.74 -9.00
CA SER A 29 29.74 6.96 -7.99
C SER A 29 29.06 7.58 -6.79
N ASP A 30 29.41 7.00 -5.64
CA ASP A 30 29.24 7.51 -4.29
C ASP A 30 27.85 7.42 -3.69
N ALA A 31 27.71 6.37 -2.87
CA ALA A 31 26.92 6.36 -1.65
C ALA A 31 25.57 7.07 -1.78
N ILE A 32 24.60 6.40 -2.38
CA ILE A 32 23.20 6.65 -2.03
C ILE A 32 23.15 6.47 -0.52
N SER A 33 23.09 7.58 0.22
CA SER A 33 22.76 7.55 1.63
C SER A 33 21.48 6.73 1.71
N GLN A 34 21.58 5.51 2.22
CA GLN A 34 20.45 4.67 2.54
C GLN A 34 19.70 5.49 3.59
N LEU A 35 18.75 6.29 3.12
CA LEU A 35 17.85 7.00 3.99
C LEU A 35 17.03 5.88 4.60
N GLU A 36 17.35 5.54 5.83
CA GLU A 36 16.57 4.57 6.57
C GLU A 36 15.21 5.21 6.84
N PHE A 37 14.25 4.94 5.95
CA PHE A 37 12.88 5.34 6.18
C PHE A 37 12.39 4.60 7.41
N SER A 38 12.06 5.34 8.47
CA SER A 38 11.53 4.74 9.68
C SER A 38 10.28 3.94 9.33
N PRO A 39 10.10 2.72 9.87
CA PRO A 39 8.94 1.89 9.56
C PRO A 39 7.64 2.63 9.88
N LEU A 40 6.62 2.42 9.04
CA LEU A 40 5.30 3.02 9.26
C LEU A 40 4.64 2.37 10.48
N VAL A 41 4.47 3.16 11.55
CA VAL A 41 3.72 2.78 12.73
C VAL A 41 2.25 3.13 12.50
N LEU A 42 1.40 2.10 12.49
CA LEU A 42 -0.04 2.25 12.32
C LEU A 42 -0.72 2.21 13.70
N PRO A 43 -1.76 3.03 13.92
CA PRO A 43 -2.52 3.01 15.17
C PRO A 43 -3.30 1.69 15.31
N SER A 44 -3.51 1.23 16.54
CA SER A 44 -4.39 0.08 16.81
C SER A 44 -5.86 0.47 16.68
N THR A 45 -6.66 -0.40 16.07
CA THR A 45 -8.08 -0.17 15.77
C THR A 45 -9.02 -1.21 16.43
N ASN A 46 -8.46 -2.25 17.06
CA ASN A 46 -9.19 -3.39 17.65
C ASN A 46 -10.12 -3.06 18.82
N HIS A 47 -9.94 -1.93 19.51
CA HIS A 47 -10.61 -1.67 20.78
C HIS A 47 -12.14 -1.52 20.67
N THR A 48 -12.68 -1.36 19.46
CA THR A 48 -14.09 -1.05 19.23
C THR A 48 -14.95 -2.26 18.84
N LEU A 49 -14.40 -3.21 18.07
CA LEU A 49 -15.17 -4.33 17.53
C LEU A 49 -15.70 -5.26 18.63
N GLN A 50 -14.88 -5.61 19.62
CA GLN A 50 -15.26 -6.51 20.70
C GLN A 50 -16.48 -5.98 21.48
N ALA A 51 -16.44 -4.69 21.86
CA ALA A 51 -17.54 -4.06 22.57
C ALA A 51 -18.84 -4.01 21.74
N ASP A 52 -18.72 -3.76 20.44
CA ASP A 52 -19.86 -3.76 19.53
C ASP A 52 -20.50 -5.15 19.39
N LEU A 53 -19.70 -6.21 19.27
CA LEU A 53 -20.18 -7.59 19.16
C LEU A 53 -20.86 -8.05 20.46
N ILE A 54 -20.29 -7.72 21.62
CA ILE A 54 -20.91 -7.99 22.92
C ILE A 54 -22.28 -7.29 23.01
N ARG A 55 -22.37 -6.03 22.59
CA ARG A 55 -23.63 -5.27 22.57
C ARG A 55 -24.67 -5.85 21.62
N LEU A 56 -24.26 -6.50 20.54
CA LEU A 56 -25.15 -7.23 19.64
C LEU A 56 -25.66 -8.56 20.21
N GLY A 57 -25.11 -9.00 21.35
CA GLY A 57 -25.48 -10.23 22.05
C GLY A 57 -24.78 -11.47 21.51
N CYS A 58 -23.62 -11.32 20.87
CA CYS A 58 -22.81 -12.46 20.44
C CYS A 58 -22.30 -13.27 21.64
N SER A 59 -22.17 -14.59 21.49
CA SER A 59 -21.50 -15.43 22.48
C SER A 59 -20.01 -15.10 22.54
N SER A 60 -19.36 -15.42 23.67
CA SER A 60 -17.90 -15.25 23.82
C SER A 60 -17.14 -15.91 22.66
N SER A 61 -17.47 -17.15 22.31
CA SER A 61 -16.82 -17.87 21.22
C SER A 61 -16.96 -17.19 19.85
N SER A 62 -18.12 -16.58 19.57
CA SER A 62 -18.32 -15.82 18.32
C SER A 62 -17.59 -14.48 18.36
N VAL A 63 -17.54 -13.82 19.52
CA VAL A 63 -16.76 -12.59 19.71
C VAL A 63 -15.29 -12.89 19.45
N ASP A 64 -14.72 -13.92 20.07
CA ASP A 64 -13.32 -14.29 19.95
C ASP A 64 -12.95 -14.60 18.49
N ALA A 65 -13.73 -15.44 17.81
CA ALA A 65 -13.47 -15.80 16.41
C ALA A 65 -13.57 -14.61 15.45
N LEU A 66 -14.53 -13.69 15.66
CA LEU A 66 -14.68 -12.50 14.81
C LEU A 66 -13.61 -11.44 15.07
N VAL A 67 -13.16 -11.32 16.32
CA VAL A 67 -12.02 -10.47 16.67
C VAL A 67 -10.76 -11.03 16.02
N GLU A 68 -10.45 -12.32 16.16
CA GLU A 68 -9.29 -12.94 15.50
C GLU A 68 -9.29 -12.73 13.98
N LEU A 69 -10.46 -12.89 13.34
CA LEU A 69 -10.61 -12.64 11.90
C LEU A 69 -10.32 -11.17 11.54
N TYR A 70 -10.82 -10.24 12.35
CA TYR A 70 -10.59 -8.82 12.15
C TYR A 70 -9.13 -8.45 12.36
N GLU A 71 -8.47 -8.98 13.39
CA GLU A 71 -7.05 -8.79 13.67
C GLU A 71 -6.18 -9.28 12.52
N ALA A 72 -6.46 -10.46 11.98
CA ALA A 72 -5.77 -10.99 10.80
C ALA A 72 -5.99 -10.11 9.56
N ALA A 73 -7.19 -9.56 9.37
CA ALA A 73 -7.48 -8.63 8.29
C ALA A 73 -6.73 -7.30 8.46
N GLU A 74 -6.66 -6.77 9.68
CA GLU A 74 -5.89 -5.57 10.02
C GLU A 74 -4.40 -5.76 9.80
N GLU A 75 -3.84 -6.90 10.19
CA GLU A 75 -2.42 -7.22 9.99
C GLU A 75 -2.09 -7.26 8.50
N ARG A 76 -2.92 -7.94 7.71
CA ARG A 76 -2.75 -7.99 6.25
C ARG A 76 -2.87 -6.62 5.61
N LEU A 77 -3.83 -5.81 6.05
CA LEU A 77 -4.00 -4.43 5.57
C LEU A 77 -2.78 -3.58 5.94
N ALA A 78 -2.28 -3.68 7.17
CA ALA A 78 -1.10 -2.98 7.64
C ALA A 78 0.12 -3.31 6.77
N GLU A 79 0.31 -4.59 6.44
CA GLU A 79 1.40 -5.02 5.57
C GLU A 79 1.29 -4.46 4.15
N LEU A 80 0.09 -4.49 3.55
CA LEU A 80 -0.14 -3.89 2.24
C LEU A 80 0.17 -2.39 2.22
N VAL A 81 -0.18 -1.68 3.30
CA VAL A 81 0.09 -0.24 3.44
C VAL A 81 1.59 0.03 3.58
N ARG A 82 2.32 -0.77 4.36
CA ARG A 82 3.78 -0.68 4.47
C ARG A 82 4.48 -0.93 3.13
N GLN A 83 4.06 -1.98 2.41
CA GLN A 83 4.57 -2.29 1.08
C GLN A 83 4.27 -1.17 0.09
N SER A 84 3.06 -0.59 0.14
CA SER A 84 2.68 0.55 -0.70
C SER A 84 3.56 1.78 -0.44
N LEU A 85 3.83 2.10 0.83
CA LEU A 85 4.74 3.18 1.20
C LEU A 85 6.14 2.92 0.62
N SER A 86 6.71 1.74 0.92
CA SER A 86 8.06 1.36 0.45
C SER A 86 8.16 1.47 -1.06
N ASN A 87 7.23 0.85 -1.79
CA ASN A 87 7.22 0.85 -3.25
C ASN A 87 7.10 2.27 -3.83
N THR A 88 6.23 3.10 -3.25
CA THR A 88 6.02 4.48 -3.72
C THR A 88 7.25 5.33 -3.47
N VAL A 89 7.85 5.24 -2.28
CA VAL A 89 9.05 5.98 -1.91
C VAL A 89 10.24 5.58 -2.78
N THR A 90 10.46 4.28 -3.01
CA THR A 90 11.52 3.79 -3.91
C THR A 90 11.33 4.33 -5.32
N LYS A 91 10.10 4.33 -5.85
CA LYS A 91 9.81 4.88 -7.19
C LYS A 91 10.04 6.38 -7.25
N LEU A 92 9.61 7.15 -6.25
CA LEU A 92 9.79 8.60 -6.22
C LEU A 92 11.28 8.99 -6.17
N ARG A 93 12.11 8.21 -5.48
CA ARG A 93 13.55 8.47 -5.38
C ARG A 93 14.29 8.34 -6.71
N VAL A 94 13.72 7.64 -7.70
CA VAL A 94 14.28 7.60 -9.06
C VAL A 94 14.12 8.93 -9.80
N PHE A 95 13.15 9.76 -9.40
CA PHE A 95 12.80 11.00 -10.11
C PHE A 95 13.11 12.27 -9.31
N VAL A 96 13.42 12.16 -8.03
CA VAL A 96 13.59 13.29 -7.12
C VAL A 96 14.95 13.19 -6.44
N ASP A 97 15.87 14.04 -6.89
CA ASP A 97 17.22 14.17 -6.32
C ASP A 97 17.26 15.13 -5.12
N ASP A 98 16.23 15.97 -4.94
CA ASP A 98 16.12 16.91 -3.82
C ASP A 98 15.62 16.20 -2.55
N GLU A 99 16.50 16.10 -1.56
CA GLU A 99 16.25 15.45 -0.29
C GLU A 99 15.15 16.16 0.56
N GLY A 100 15.02 17.49 0.46
CA GLY A 100 13.97 18.25 1.13
C GLY A 100 12.59 18.04 0.52
N VAL A 101 12.52 17.85 -0.80
CA VAL A 101 11.30 17.45 -1.51
C VAL A 101 10.94 16.01 -1.16
N MET A 102 11.91 15.09 -1.11
CA MET A 102 11.66 13.69 -0.71
C MET A 102 11.11 13.56 0.70
N LYS A 103 11.65 14.32 1.68
CA LYS A 103 11.11 14.33 3.05
C LYS A 103 9.66 14.80 3.11
N ARG A 104 9.28 15.80 2.31
CA ARG A 104 7.89 16.29 2.23
C ARG A 104 6.96 15.24 1.64
N TYR A 105 7.40 14.55 0.57
CA TYR A 105 6.63 13.46 -0.01
C TYR A 105 6.47 12.28 0.94
N ASP A 106 7.54 11.84 1.60
CA ASP A 106 7.49 10.75 2.59
C ASP A 106 6.50 11.09 3.71
N HIS A 107 6.55 12.30 4.27
CA HIS A 107 5.60 12.74 5.30
C HIS A 107 4.15 12.73 4.79
N ALA A 108 3.90 13.30 3.60
CA ALA A 108 2.56 13.34 3.02
C ALA A 108 2.02 11.93 2.71
N LEU A 109 2.87 11.03 2.21
CA LEU A 109 2.53 9.64 1.94
C LEU A 109 2.19 8.88 3.22
N ARG A 110 3.02 9.00 4.26
CA ARG A 110 2.75 8.39 5.58
C ARG A 110 1.41 8.83 6.14
N HIS A 111 1.12 10.13 6.12
CA HIS A 111 -0.15 10.66 6.60
C HIS A 111 -1.33 10.11 5.78
N ARG A 112 -1.26 10.19 4.44
CA ARG A 112 -2.33 9.68 3.56
C ARG A 112 -2.58 8.19 3.76
N LEU A 113 -1.51 7.40 3.84
CA LEU A 113 -1.58 5.95 3.99
C LEU A 113 -2.11 5.54 5.37
N ALA A 114 -1.72 6.25 6.44
CA ALA A 114 -2.30 6.04 7.77
C ALA A 114 -3.81 6.33 7.80
N MET A 115 -4.25 7.41 7.13
CA MET A 115 -5.69 7.71 7.02
C MET A 115 -6.44 6.67 6.19
N SER A 116 -5.84 6.19 5.09
CA SER A 116 -6.41 5.12 4.29
C SER A 116 -6.54 3.82 5.07
N TYR A 117 -5.52 3.48 5.87
CA TYR A 117 -5.54 2.32 6.77
C TYR A 117 -6.71 2.42 7.74
N LEU A 118 -6.85 3.54 8.45
CA LEU A 118 -7.95 3.78 9.41
C LEU A 118 -9.32 3.67 8.75
N SER A 119 -9.50 4.25 7.56
CA SER A 119 -10.76 4.17 6.82
C SER A 119 -11.10 2.73 6.45
N SER A 120 -10.13 1.98 5.91
CA SER A 120 -10.35 0.59 5.50
C SER A 120 -10.56 -0.35 6.69
N ALA A 121 -9.89 -0.11 7.82
CA ALA A 121 -10.15 -0.83 9.07
C ALA A 121 -11.59 -0.60 9.57
N ASP A 122 -12.05 0.66 9.57
CA ASP A 122 -13.44 0.98 9.94
C ASP A 122 -14.48 0.40 8.96
N ASP A 123 -14.19 0.40 7.66
CA ASP A 123 -15.04 -0.26 6.65
C ASP A 123 -15.13 -1.78 6.90
N CYS A 124 -14.01 -2.42 7.25
CA CYS A 124 -13.97 -3.84 7.61
C CYS A 124 -14.80 -4.11 8.88
N ARG A 125 -14.62 -3.30 9.93
CA ARG A 125 -15.41 -3.37 11.17
C ARG A 125 -16.90 -3.24 10.89
N ARG A 126 -17.32 -2.23 10.11
CA ARG A 126 -18.71 -2.02 9.71
C ARG A 126 -19.28 -3.21 8.93
N SER A 127 -18.49 -3.81 8.05
CA SER A 127 -18.90 -4.98 7.26
C SER A 127 -19.14 -6.21 8.14
N ILE A 128 -18.26 -6.46 9.11
CA ILE A 128 -18.45 -7.54 10.09
C ILE A 128 -19.73 -7.33 10.90
N LEU A 129 -19.95 -6.12 11.43
CA LEU A 129 -21.14 -5.81 12.21
C LEU A 129 -22.43 -5.95 11.40
N ALA A 130 -22.42 -5.49 10.14
CA ALA A 130 -23.55 -5.65 9.23
C ALA A 130 -23.89 -7.12 8.98
N GLU A 131 -22.86 -7.97 8.76
CA GLU A 131 -23.06 -9.40 8.55
C GLU A 131 -23.59 -10.10 9.82
N VAL A 132 -23.11 -9.71 11.00
CA VAL A 132 -23.62 -10.24 12.29
C VAL A 132 -25.09 -9.90 12.47
N VAL A 133 -25.49 -8.65 12.18
CA VAL A 133 -26.90 -8.23 12.24
C VAL A 133 -27.74 -9.02 11.23
N ALA A 134 -27.25 -9.18 10.00
CA ALA A 134 -27.93 -9.95 8.96
C ALA A 134 -28.07 -11.44 9.32
N ALA A 135 -27.03 -12.05 9.90
CA ALA A 135 -27.06 -13.41 10.41
C ALA A 135 -28.11 -13.57 11.51
N LYS A 136 -28.11 -12.66 12.50
CA LYS A 136 -29.09 -12.67 13.59
C LYS A 136 -30.52 -12.56 13.08
N ALA A 137 -30.77 -11.70 12.10
CA ALA A 137 -32.10 -11.55 11.49
C ALA A 137 -32.57 -12.84 10.80
N ARG A 138 -31.67 -13.50 10.04
CA ARG A 138 -31.96 -14.79 9.38
C ARG A 138 -32.34 -15.87 10.37
N TYR A 139 -31.54 -16.06 11.42
CA TYR A 139 -31.84 -17.06 12.46
C TYR A 139 -33.13 -16.76 13.22
N SER A 140 -33.41 -15.48 13.51
CA SER A 140 -34.65 -15.08 14.19
C SER A 140 -35.88 -15.38 13.34
N ALA A 141 -35.80 -15.17 12.02
CA ALA A 141 -36.90 -15.44 11.08
C ALA A 141 -37.12 -16.95 10.82
N SER A 142 -36.09 -17.78 10.98
CA SER A 142 -36.21 -19.24 10.84
C SER A 142 -36.65 -19.94 12.13
N ALA A 143 -36.62 -19.24 13.28
CA ALA A 143 -37.03 -19.77 14.57
C ALA A 143 -38.52 -19.51 14.90
N THR A 144 -39.22 -18.75 14.06
CA THR A 144 -40.67 -18.55 14.06
C THR A 144 -41.35 -19.43 13.02
#